data_AF-A0A6M1ZM30-F1
#
_entry.id   AF-A0A6M1ZM30-F1
#
_cell.length_a   1.000
_cell.length_b   1.000
_cell.length_c   1.000
_cell.angle_alpha   90.00
_cell.angle_beta   90.00
_cell.angle_gamma   90.00
#
_symmetry.space_group_name_H-M   'P 1'
#
loop_
_entity.id
_entity.type
_entity.pdbx_description
1 polymer ?
#
loop_
_entity_poly.entity_id
_entity_poly.type
_entity_poly.pdbx_seq_one_letter_code
_entity_poly.pdbx_strand_id
1 'polypeptide(L)'
;MHKCDVVLLPYDPKIYACGTSGIFVEAICAGKMVLVKDKSWLAYELKRFKLDQLIVDWENPYFFSYLNTLLDDSTIKKRLEKMRKAYLNFHSVESFAKTLKVILDQL
;
A
#
# COMPACT_ATOMS: atom_id res chain seq x y z
N MET A 1 4.03 -9.08 -10.38
CA MET A 1 4.96 -8.92 -9.23
C MET A 1 5.30 -10.26 -8.58
N HIS A 2 6.02 -11.16 -9.26
CA HIS A 2 6.21 -12.54 -8.76
C HIS A 2 7.56 -12.82 -8.12
N LYS A 3 8.59 -12.02 -8.41
CA LYS A 3 9.98 -12.28 -7.97
C LYS A 3 10.54 -11.28 -6.95
N CYS A 4 9.75 -10.27 -6.55
CA CYS A 4 10.17 -9.31 -5.53
C CYS A 4 9.52 -9.61 -4.18
N ASP A 5 10.27 -9.38 -3.11
CA ASP A 5 9.79 -9.43 -1.72
C ASP A 5 9.17 -8.11 -1.29
N VAL A 6 9.73 -7.00 -1.80
CA VAL A 6 9.38 -5.63 -1.43
C VAL A 6 9.26 -4.75 -2.66
N VAL A 7 8.35 -3.78 -2.61
CA VAL A 7 8.28 -2.67 -3.58
C VAL A 7 8.52 -1.35 -2.85
N LEU A 8 9.60 -0.68 -3.21
CA LEU A 8 9.88 0.69 -2.77
C LEU A 8 9.22 1.65 -3.75
N LEU A 9 8.38 2.57 -3.25
CA LEU A 9 7.77 3.64 -4.05
C LEU A 9 8.36 4.98 -3.58
N PRO A 10 9.50 5.41 -4.16
CA PRO A 10 10.23 6.59 -3.71
C PRO A 10 9.62 7.89 -4.27
N TYR A 11 8.30 8.03 -4.13
CA TYR A 11 7.57 9.16 -4.67
C TYR A 11 7.79 10.41 -3.83
N ASP A 12 7.73 11.58 -4.47
CA ASP A 12 7.72 12.86 -3.76
C ASP A 12 6.40 13.00 -2.97
N PRO A 13 6.46 13.09 -1.64
CA PRO A 13 5.27 13.19 -0.81
C PRO A 13 4.48 14.48 -1.07
N LYS A 14 5.10 15.55 -1.59
CA LYS A 14 4.38 16.78 -1.97
C LYS A 14 3.46 16.55 -3.16
N ILE A 15 3.94 15.82 -4.17
CA ILE A 15 3.16 15.48 -5.37
C ILE A 15 2.06 14.46 -5.01
N TYR A 16 2.42 13.46 -4.20
CA TYR A 16 1.52 12.37 -3.80
C TYR A 16 0.82 12.59 -2.47
N ALA A 17 0.68 13.84 -2.01
CA ALA A 17 -0.08 14.16 -0.80
C ALA A 17 -1.55 13.73 -0.94
N CYS A 18 -2.13 13.98 -2.13
CA CYS A 18 -3.50 13.59 -2.49
C CYS A 18 -3.57 12.67 -3.72
N GLY A 19 -2.44 12.41 -4.37
CA GLY A 19 -2.37 11.55 -5.56
C GLY A 19 -2.49 10.08 -5.20
N THR A 20 -3.38 9.35 -5.89
CA THR A 20 -3.46 7.89 -5.80
C THR A 20 -2.36 7.22 -6.64
N SER A 21 -2.14 5.92 -6.44
CA SER A 21 -1.12 5.18 -7.18
C SER A 21 -1.64 3.80 -7.59
N GLY A 22 -1.75 3.56 -8.90
CA GLY A 22 -2.10 2.25 -9.45
C GLY A 22 -1.08 1.18 -9.05
N ILE A 23 0.22 1.51 -9.11
CA ILE A 23 1.31 0.61 -8.71
C ILE A 23 1.19 0.22 -7.23
N PHE A 24 0.80 1.15 -6.35
CA PHE A 24 0.56 0.84 -4.94
C PHE A 24 -0.60 -0.14 -4.79
N VAL A 25 -1.73 0.11 -5.46
CA VAL A 25 -2.91 -0.77 -5.42
C VAL A 25 -2.56 -2.16 -5.93
N GLU A 26 -1.90 -2.26 -7.10
CA GLU A 26 -1.45 -3.53 -7.68
C GLU A 26 -0.52 -4.29 -6.73
N ALA A 27 0.39 -3.58 -6.07
CA ALA A 27 1.34 -4.16 -5.14
C ALA A 27 0.68 -4.78 -3.92
N ILE A 28 -0.26 -4.04 -3.32
CA ILE A 28 -1.04 -4.52 -2.18
C ILE A 28 -1.91 -5.70 -2.59
N CYS A 29 -2.59 -5.64 -3.75
CA CYS A 29 -3.39 -6.75 -4.27
C CYS A 29 -2.56 -8.00 -4.56
N ALA A 30 -1.32 -7.83 -5.02
CA ALA A 30 -0.35 -8.91 -5.20
C ALA A 30 0.24 -9.45 -3.87
N GLY A 31 -0.13 -8.85 -2.73
CA GLY A 31 0.34 -9.24 -1.40
C GLY A 31 1.80 -8.89 -1.13
N LYS A 32 2.33 -7.85 -1.77
CA LYS A 32 3.71 -7.40 -1.56
C LYS A 32 3.80 -6.36 -0.45
N MET A 33 4.93 -6.38 0.25
CA MET A 33 5.28 -5.34 1.21
C MET A 33 5.65 -4.07 0.43
N VAL A 34 4.96 -2.97 0.68
CA VAL A 34 5.21 -1.69 0.01
C VAL A 34 5.82 -0.71 0.99
N LEU A 35 6.93 -0.09 0.61
CA LEU A 35 7.63 0.92 1.38
C LEU A 35 7.45 2.29 0.74
N VAL A 36 7.09 3.29 1.55
CA VAL A 36 6.73 4.64 1.06
C VAL A 36 7.28 5.72 2.00
N LYS A 37 7.29 6.99 1.53
CA LYS A 37 7.63 8.15 2.38
C LYS A 37 6.40 8.65 3.13
N ASP A 38 6.63 9.19 4.32
CA ASP A 38 5.58 9.84 5.11
C ASP A 38 5.00 11.05 4.37
N LYS A 39 3.82 11.50 4.82
CA LYS A 39 3.08 12.66 4.24
C LYS A 39 2.58 12.46 2.80
N SER A 40 2.46 11.21 2.36
CA SER A 40 1.78 10.84 1.12
C SER A 40 0.42 10.18 1.40
N TRP A 41 -0.46 10.15 0.40
CA TRP A 41 -1.68 9.35 0.42
C TRP A 41 -1.37 7.86 0.67
N LEU A 42 -0.26 7.35 0.12
CA LEU A 42 0.16 5.97 0.30
C LEU A 42 0.51 5.67 1.77
N ALA A 43 1.18 6.62 2.45
CA ALA A 43 1.45 6.53 3.88
C ALA A 43 0.15 6.54 4.69
N TYR A 44 -0.82 7.38 4.33
CA TYR A 44 -2.15 7.37 4.96
C TYR A 44 -2.84 6.01 4.84
N GLU A 45 -2.80 5.38 3.66
CA GLU A 45 -3.35 4.05 3.45
C GLU A 45 -2.67 2.99 4.33
N LEU A 46 -1.35 3.02 4.49
CA LEU A 46 -0.65 2.11 5.41
C LEU A 46 -1.07 2.32 6.87
N LYS A 47 -1.20 3.58 7.32
CA LYS A 47 -1.63 3.92 8.70
C LYS A 47 -3.04 3.39 9.01
N ARG A 48 -3.95 3.41 8.04
CA ARG A 48 -5.31 2.82 8.19
C ARG A 48 -5.29 1.34 8.56
N PHE A 49 -4.24 0.61 8.16
CA PHE A 49 -4.04 -0.80 8.46
C PHE A 49 -3.00 -1.05 9.57
N LYS A 50 -2.57 0.01 10.28
CA LYS A 50 -1.54 -0.03 11.33
C LYS A 50 -0.19 -0.56 10.82
N LEU A 51 0.21 -0.12 9.62
CA LEU A 51 1.46 -0.49 8.95
C LEU A 51 2.47 0.66 8.92
N ASP A 52 2.46 1.51 9.95
CA ASP A 52 3.33 2.68 10.08
C ASP A 52 4.83 2.35 9.91
N GLN A 53 5.24 1.13 10.24
CA GLN A 53 6.61 0.63 10.10
C GLN A 53 7.08 0.56 8.63
N LEU A 54 6.15 0.51 7.68
CA LEU A 54 6.46 0.48 6.25
C LEU A 54 6.61 1.89 5.66
N ILE A 55 6.42 2.92 6.50
CA ILE A 55 6.70 4.31 6.16
C ILE A 55 8.14 4.58 6.58
N VAL A 56 9.02 4.68 5.59
CA VAL A 56 10.46 4.62 5.81
C VAL A 56 11.16 5.85 5.25
N ASP A 57 12.30 6.16 5.87
CA ASP A 57 13.33 6.97 5.26
C ASP A 57 14.40 6.05 4.68
N TRP A 58 14.39 5.88 3.36
CA TRP A 58 15.35 5.03 2.65
C TRP A 58 16.73 5.68 2.50
N GLU A 59 16.86 6.98 2.83
CA GLU A 59 18.14 7.69 2.85
C GLU A 59 18.90 7.44 4.17
N ASN A 60 18.22 6.83 5.16
CA ASN A 60 18.83 6.45 6.43
C ASN A 60 19.90 5.37 6.22
N PRO A 61 21.13 5.54 6.73
CA PRO A 61 22.21 4.56 6.57
C PRO A 61 21.91 3.18 7.19
N TYR A 62 20.96 3.10 8.13
CA TYR A 62 20.51 1.88 8.77
C TYR A 62 19.26 1.26 8.10
N PHE A 63 18.84 1.77 6.94
CA PHE A 63 17.64 1.32 6.24
C PHE A 63 17.63 -0.19 5.97
N PHE A 64 18.73 -0.75 5.45
CA PHE A 64 18.79 -2.18 5.13
C PHE A 64 18.74 -3.08 6.37
N SER A 65 19.39 -2.69 7.47
CA SER A 65 19.27 -3.41 8.74
C SER A 65 17.84 -3.38 9.27
N TYR A 66 17.16 -2.23 9.16
CA TYR A 66 15.76 -2.11 9.52
C TYR A 66 14.86 -2.97 8.64
N LEU A 67 15.09 -2.96 7.32
CA LEU A 67 14.32 -3.73 6.35
C LEU A 67 14.31 -5.23 6.67
N ASN A 68 15.45 -5.80 7.06
CA ASN A 68 15.53 -7.20 7.47
C ASN A 68 14.58 -7.51 8.64
N THR A 69 14.47 -6.60 9.61
CA THR A 69 13.54 -6.79 10.74
C THR A 69 12.08 -6.79 10.31
N LEU A 70 11.72 -6.02 9.27
CA LEU A 70 10.36 -5.94 8.74
C LEU A 70 9.96 -7.24 8.01
N LEU A 71 10.91 -7.82 7.26
CA LEU A 71 10.68 -9.01 6.46
C LEU A 71 10.34 -10.25 7.30
N ASP A 72 10.83 -10.30 8.53
CA ASP A 72 10.58 -11.42 9.45
C ASP A 72 9.38 -11.20 10.39
N ASP A 73 8.82 -9.99 10.44
CA ASP A 73 7.73 -9.66 11.36
C ASP A 73 6.38 -10.29 10.94
N SER A 74 5.97 -11.31 11.69
CA SER A 74 4.69 -12.00 11.48
C SER A 74 3.45 -11.11 11.71
N THR A 75 3.55 -10.08 12.54
CA THR A 75 2.48 -9.10 12.78
C THR A 75 2.29 -8.22 11.55
N ILE A 76 3.39 -7.76 10.94
CA ILE A 76 3.34 -7.00 9.68
C ILE A 76 2.74 -7.86 8.57
N LYS A 77 3.17 -9.12 8.43
CA LYS A 77 2.60 -10.07 7.44
C LYS A 77 1.08 -10.24 7.59
N LYS A 78 0.59 -10.41 8.83
CA LYS A 78 -0.85 -10.51 9.12
C LYS A 78 -1.62 -9.25 8.74
N ARG A 79 -1.06 -8.06 9.01
CA ARG A 79 -1.67 -6.77 8.67
C ARG A 79 -1.68 -6.52 7.17
N LEU A 80 -0.60 -6.87 6.47
CA LEU A 80 -0.53 -6.82 5.00
C LEU A 80 -1.59 -7.74 4.37
N GLU A 81 -1.77 -8.96 4.88
CA GLU A 81 -2.81 -9.85 4.37
C GLU A 81 -4.22 -9.30 4.60
N LYS A 82 -4.46 -8.65 5.75
CA LYS A 82 -5.73 -7.94 6.01
C LYS A 82 -5.95 -6.81 5.00
N MET A 83 -4.92 -6.01 4.73
CA MET A 83 -4.96 -4.92 3.76
C MET A 83 -5.22 -5.45 2.35
N ARG A 84 -4.49 -6.48 1.93
CA ARG A 84 -4.66 -7.16 0.65
C ARG A 84 -6.11 -7.60 0.43
N LYS A 85 -6.72 -8.29 1.40
CA LYS A 85 -8.12 -8.74 1.28
C LYS A 85 -9.08 -7.58 1.11
N ALA A 86 -8.90 -6.50 1.88
CA ALA A 86 -9.72 -5.31 1.74
C ALA A 86 -9.56 -4.65 0.37
N TYR A 87 -8.32 -4.57 -0.12
CA TYR A 87 -7.98 -3.99 -1.41
C TYR A 87 -8.49 -4.83 -2.59
N LEU A 88 -8.34 -6.14 -2.56
CA LEU A 88 -8.89 -7.04 -3.58
C LEU A 88 -10.41 -6.93 -3.67
N ASN A 89 -11.09 -6.75 -2.54
CA ASN A 89 -12.54 -6.56 -2.55
C ASN A 89 -12.94 -5.19 -3.13
N PHE A 90 -12.26 -4.12 -2.71
CA PHE A 90 -12.62 -2.75 -3.08
C PHE A 90 -12.16 -2.38 -4.51
N HIS A 91 -10.92 -2.69 -4.87
CA HIS A 91 -10.30 -2.41 -6.17
C HIS A 91 -10.50 -3.57 -7.16
N SER A 92 -11.75 -4.03 -7.26
CA SER A 92 -12.18 -5.09 -8.18
C SER A 92 -13.07 -4.53 -9.29
N VAL A 93 -13.16 -5.27 -10.39
CA VAL A 93 -14.06 -4.95 -11.51
C VAL A 93 -15.51 -4.93 -11.00
N GLU A 94 -15.85 -5.88 -10.15
CA GLU A 94 -17.17 -6.04 -9.56
C GLU A 94 -17.54 -4.83 -8.68
N SER A 95 -16.64 -4.40 -7.78
CA SER A 95 -16.85 -3.23 -6.93
C SER A 95 -16.97 -1.94 -7.75
N PHE A 96 -16.12 -1.78 -8.77
CA PHE A 96 -16.19 -0.65 -9.69
C PHE A 96 -17.52 -0.61 -10.45
N ALA A 97 -17.92 -1.71 -11.10
CA ALA A 97 -19.17 -1.80 -11.85
C ALA A 97 -20.39 -1.55 -10.95
N LYS A 98 -20.39 -2.12 -9.73
CA LYS A 98 -21.45 -1.89 -8.74
C LYS A 98 -21.55 -0.40 -8.37
N THR A 99 -20.41 0.24 -8.10
CA THR A 99 -20.36 1.65 -7.71
C THR A 99 -20.84 2.55 -8.85
N LEU A 100 -20.38 2.28 -10.07
CA LEU A 100 -20.78 3.02 -11.26
C LEU A 100 -22.29 2.90 -11.50
N LYS A 101 -22.85 1.70 -11.38
CA LYS A 101 -24.30 1.48 -11.51
C LYS A 101 -25.09 2.32 -10.50
N VAL A 102 -24.68 2.33 -9.23
CA VAL A 102 -25.35 3.12 -8.18
C VAL A 102 -25.36 4.61 -8.53
N ILE A 103 -24.26 5.14 -9.07
CA ILE A 103 -24.18 6.55 -9.49
C ILE A 103 -25.10 6.82 -10.69
N LEU A 104 -25.12 5.92 -11.68
CA LEU A 104 -25.97 6.07 -12.86
C LEU A 104 -27.46 5.99 -12.52
N ASP A 105 -27.85 5.14 -11.57
CA ASP A 105 -29.25 5.01 -11.11
C ASP A 105 -29.72 6.23 -10.29
N GLN A 106 -28.81 7.14 -9.90
CA GLN A 106 -29.10 8.37 -9.15
C GLN A 106 -29.16 9.64 -10.02
N LEU A 107 -28.84 9.52 -11.32
CA LEU A 107 -28.88 10.61 -12.31
C LEU A 107 -30.20 10.58 -13.09
#